data_AF-A0A1Y2IAG0-F1
#
_entry.id   AF-A0A1Y2IAG0-F1
#
_cell.length_a   1.000
_cell.length_b   1.000
_cell.length_c   1.000
_cell.angle_alpha   90.00
_cell.angle_beta   90.00
_cell.angle_gamma   90.00
#
_symmetry.space_group_name_H-M   'P 1'
#
loop_
_entity.id
_entity.type
_entity.pdbx_description
1 polymer ?
#
loop_
_entity_poly.entity_id
_entity_poly.type
_entity_poly.pdbx_seq_one_letter_code
_entity_poly.pdbx_strand_id
1 'polypeptide(L)'
;MRVHQSREQCEGRAHRRDVSPWRMRYRSSVRQLLATSHPGSWNSYSQCQLRRTVSTMALLVYYNLVTLEEEVQYLSRRQWTGSAVLFMLNRYLPLVFAVYGNPFYSFSTNLTSCEAQQIFSILLESLQYLPWAAFSALRTYALQKNRPCAFFIFMFSLSPLIINLLAKHWQIVYEDPIEGCVITNTIPINLERT
;
A
#
# COMPACT_ATOMS: atom_id res chain seq x y z
N MET A 1 -23.94 23.66 8.48
CA MET A 1 -24.69 22.97 7.40
C MET A 1 -23.81 22.40 6.27
N ARG A 2 -22.51 22.74 6.14
CA ARG A 2 -21.63 22.21 5.07
C ARG A 2 -21.09 20.78 5.30
N VAL A 3 -21.13 20.26 6.53
CA VAL A 3 -20.57 18.94 6.89
C VAL A 3 -21.48 17.78 6.49
N HIS A 4 -22.81 17.99 6.44
CA HIS A 4 -23.76 16.94 6.07
C HIS A 4 -23.67 16.57 4.58
N GLN A 5 -23.40 17.55 3.72
CA GLN A 5 -23.35 17.33 2.27
C GLN A 5 -22.12 16.53 1.83
N SER A 6 -20.98 16.67 2.53
CA SER A 6 -19.78 15.86 2.28
C SER A 6 -19.95 14.40 2.72
N ARG A 7 -20.81 14.14 3.71
CA ARG A 7 -21.11 12.78 4.19
C ARG A 7 -21.91 12.01 3.13
N GLU A 8 -22.90 12.67 2.53
CA GLU A 8 -23.74 12.10 1.46
C GLU A 8 -22.96 11.81 0.17
N GLN A 9 -21.95 12.64 -0.17
CA GLN A 9 -21.12 12.43 -1.37
C GLN A 9 -20.30 11.13 -1.33
N CYS A 10 -19.94 10.65 -0.13
CA CYS A 10 -19.11 9.46 0.06
C CYS A 10 -19.90 8.20 0.46
N GLU A 11 -21.08 8.32 1.07
CA GLU A 11 -22.02 7.21 1.29
C GLU A 11 -22.88 6.90 0.05
N GLY A 12 -23.24 7.91 -0.76
CA GLY A 12 -24.14 7.77 -1.91
C GLY A 12 -23.63 6.92 -3.08
N ARG A 13 -22.37 6.46 -3.05
CA ARG A 13 -21.79 5.60 -4.10
C ARG A 13 -21.67 4.12 -3.71
N ALA A 14 -21.99 3.75 -2.47
CA ALA A 14 -21.95 2.36 -1.99
C ALA A 14 -23.26 1.58 -2.23
N HIS A 15 -24.37 2.26 -2.51
CA HIS A 15 -25.70 1.63 -2.50
C HIS A 15 -26.21 1.14 -3.88
N ARG A 16 -25.44 1.28 -4.96
CA ARG A 16 -25.76 0.66 -6.27
C ARG A 16 -24.89 -0.57 -6.51
N ARG A 17 -25.16 -1.64 -5.75
CA ARG A 17 -24.76 -3.01 -6.11
C ARG A 17 -25.73 -3.52 -7.17
N ASP A 18 -25.45 -3.21 -8.43
CA ASP A 18 -25.95 -4.03 -9.53
C ASP A 18 -24.92 -5.11 -9.84
N VAL A 19 -25.39 -6.33 -9.67
CA VAL A 19 -24.69 -7.59 -9.85
C VAL A 19 -24.59 -7.86 -11.35
N SER A 20 -23.40 -7.69 -11.95
CA SER A 20 -23.01 -8.48 -13.13
C SER A 20 -21.51 -8.34 -13.45
N PRO A 21 -20.85 -9.40 -13.96
CA PRO A 21 -19.42 -9.57 -13.76
C PRO A 21 -18.59 -9.35 -15.05
N TRP A 22 -17.36 -8.85 -14.84
CA TRP A 22 -16.19 -8.87 -15.75
C TRP A 22 -15.96 -7.77 -16.81
N ARG A 23 -16.81 -6.74 -17.00
CA ARG A 23 -16.61 -5.77 -18.10
C ARG A 23 -16.35 -4.29 -17.71
N MET A 24 -15.81 -3.99 -16.52
CA MET A 24 -15.60 -2.59 -16.10
C MET A 24 -14.34 -2.34 -15.26
N ARG A 25 -13.14 -2.62 -15.78
CA ARG A 25 -11.91 -2.10 -15.17
C ARG A 25 -11.37 -0.82 -15.84
N TYR A 26 -11.67 -0.59 -17.13
CA TYR A 26 -11.15 0.57 -17.87
C TYR A 26 -12.02 1.85 -17.76
N ARG A 27 -13.35 1.71 -17.70
CA ARG A 27 -14.29 2.85 -17.66
C ARG A 27 -14.33 3.56 -16.29
N SER A 28 -13.68 3.00 -15.28
CA SER A 28 -13.57 3.59 -13.94
C SER A 28 -12.45 4.63 -13.89
N SER A 29 -11.29 4.34 -14.49
CA SER A 29 -10.14 5.25 -14.54
C SER A 29 -10.44 6.52 -15.33
N VAL A 30 -11.13 6.43 -16.47
CA VAL A 30 -11.46 7.62 -17.30
C VAL A 30 -12.48 8.54 -16.60
N ARG A 31 -13.42 7.98 -15.84
CA ARG A 31 -14.36 8.78 -15.02
C ARG A 31 -13.73 9.35 -13.75
N GLN A 32 -12.67 8.72 -13.23
CA GLN A 32 -11.85 9.31 -12.17
C GLN A 32 -11.03 10.49 -12.69
N LEU A 33 -10.48 10.40 -13.91
CA LEU A 33 -9.72 11.49 -14.54
C LEU A 33 -10.59 12.70 -14.96
N LEU A 34 -11.85 12.49 -15.33
CA LEU A 34 -12.76 13.60 -15.67
C LEU A 34 -13.32 14.32 -14.44
N ALA A 35 -13.27 13.71 -13.25
CA ALA A 35 -13.78 14.31 -12.02
C ALA A 35 -12.76 15.20 -11.30
N THR A 36 -11.47 15.13 -11.66
CA THR A 36 -10.37 15.91 -11.07
C THR A 36 -10.16 17.29 -11.72
N SER A 37 -10.92 17.62 -12.76
CA SER A 37 -10.81 18.91 -13.48
C SER A 37 -11.50 20.09 -12.78
N HIS A 38 -12.33 19.85 -11.76
CA HIS A 38 -12.94 20.92 -10.96
C HIS A 38 -12.07 21.25 -9.73
N PRO A 39 -11.67 22.54 -9.54
CA PRO A 39 -10.77 22.95 -8.46
C PRO A 39 -11.32 22.73 -7.04
N GLY A 40 -12.64 22.52 -6.88
CA GLY A 40 -13.25 22.14 -5.59
C GLY A 40 -13.27 20.62 -5.29
N SER A 41 -12.88 19.76 -6.24
CA SER A 41 -12.94 18.30 -6.07
C SER A 41 -11.76 17.73 -5.26
N TRP A 42 -10.59 18.37 -5.34
CA TRP A 42 -9.36 17.95 -4.66
C TRP A 42 -9.54 17.92 -3.14
N ASN A 43 -10.17 18.95 -2.57
CA ASN A 43 -10.47 19.04 -1.13
C ASN A 43 -11.48 17.99 -0.65
N SER A 44 -12.47 17.63 -1.45
CA SER A 44 -13.43 16.58 -1.08
C SER A 44 -12.86 15.17 -1.26
N TYR A 45 -12.02 14.98 -2.28
CA TYR A 45 -11.36 13.70 -2.54
C TYR A 45 -10.33 13.37 -1.46
N SER A 46 -9.48 14.33 -1.08
CA SER A 46 -8.50 14.16 -0.01
C SER A 46 -9.16 13.86 1.34
N GLN A 47 -10.26 14.56 1.67
CA GLN A 47 -11.02 14.35 2.91
C GLN A 47 -11.65 12.95 2.99
N CYS A 48 -12.20 12.42 1.89
CA CYS A 48 -12.77 11.06 1.91
C CYS A 48 -11.70 9.96 1.90
N GLN A 49 -10.52 10.20 1.34
CA GLN A 49 -9.39 9.28 1.47
C GLN A 49 -8.89 9.23 2.92
N LEU A 50 -8.68 10.39 3.54
CA LEU A 50 -8.30 10.52 4.96
C LEU A 50 -9.26 9.76 5.89
N ARG A 51 -10.58 9.90 5.70
CA ARG A 51 -11.56 9.23 6.56
C ARG A 51 -11.49 7.70 6.47
N ARG A 52 -11.15 7.17 5.29
CA ARG A 52 -10.99 5.73 5.05
C ARG A 52 -9.68 5.20 5.62
N THR A 53 -8.58 5.94 5.49
CA THR A 53 -7.28 5.50 6.02
C THR A 53 -7.30 5.45 7.54
N VAL A 54 -7.87 6.45 8.21
CA VAL A 54 -7.98 6.50 9.67
C VAL A 54 -8.81 5.33 10.22
N SER A 55 -9.93 5.01 9.58
CA SER A 55 -10.78 3.88 9.99
C SER A 55 -10.04 2.54 9.85
N THR A 56 -9.37 2.36 8.72
CA THR A 56 -8.55 1.17 8.46
C THR A 56 -7.41 1.05 9.48
N MET A 57 -6.79 2.17 9.86
CA MET A 57 -5.68 2.17 10.83
C MET A 57 -6.16 1.77 12.22
N ALA A 58 -7.26 2.39 12.68
CA ALA A 58 -7.82 2.08 13.99
C ALA A 58 -8.17 0.59 14.11
N LEU A 59 -8.78 0.03 13.06
CA LEU A 59 -9.11 -1.41 13.03
C LEU A 59 -7.86 -2.28 12.99
N LEU A 60 -6.86 -1.94 12.17
CA LEU A 60 -5.61 -2.70 12.08
C LEU A 60 -4.85 -2.67 13.41
N VAL A 61 -4.66 -1.50 14.02
CA VAL A 61 -3.96 -1.37 15.30
C VAL A 61 -4.70 -2.12 16.40
N TYR A 62 -6.03 -1.94 16.49
CA TYR A 62 -6.85 -2.66 17.46
C TYR A 62 -6.71 -4.18 17.32
N TYR A 63 -6.87 -4.70 16.10
CA TYR A 63 -6.75 -6.13 15.83
C TYR A 63 -5.35 -6.68 16.15
N ASN A 64 -4.31 -5.88 15.95
CA ASN A 64 -2.94 -6.27 16.30
C ASN A 64 -2.71 -6.29 17.80
N LEU A 65 -3.15 -5.27 18.54
CA LEU A 65 -3.03 -5.22 20.00
C LEU A 65 -3.74 -6.38 20.69
N VAL A 66 -4.95 -6.72 20.24
CA VAL A 66 -5.75 -7.81 20.83
C VAL A 66 -5.09 -9.18 20.63
N THR A 67 -4.51 -9.45 19.46
CA THR A 67 -3.92 -10.77 19.21
C THR A 67 -2.46 -10.90 19.65
N LEU A 68 -1.80 -9.78 19.96
CA LEU A 68 -0.38 -9.76 20.33
C LEU A 68 -0.10 -10.55 21.60
N GLU A 69 -0.99 -10.49 22.58
CA GLU A 69 -0.85 -11.20 23.85
C GLU A 69 -0.86 -12.73 23.67
N GLU A 70 -1.76 -13.23 22.83
CA GLU A 70 -1.85 -14.65 22.51
C GLU A 70 -0.64 -15.08 21.65
N GLU A 71 -0.29 -14.29 20.64
CA GLU A 71 0.84 -14.58 19.74
C GLU A 71 2.17 -14.69 20.48
N VAL A 72 2.47 -13.78 21.40
CA VAL A 72 3.72 -13.82 22.18
C VAL A 72 3.78 -15.08 23.05
N GLN A 73 2.67 -15.51 23.63
CA GLN A 73 2.64 -16.75 24.42
C GLN A 73 2.82 -18.00 23.55
N TYR A 74 2.23 -18.02 22.36
CA TYR A 74 2.38 -19.12 21.40
C TYR A 74 3.78 -19.18 20.76
N LEU A 75 4.38 -18.04 20.42
CA LEU A 75 5.73 -17.97 19.88
C LEU A 75 6.80 -18.18 20.94
N SER A 76 6.60 -17.72 22.17
CA SER A 76 7.52 -17.96 23.29
C SER A 76 7.64 -19.47 23.59
N ARG A 77 6.56 -20.23 23.39
CA ARG A 77 6.54 -21.69 23.58
C ARG A 77 7.00 -22.49 22.36
N ARG A 78 7.19 -21.88 21.19
CA ARG A 78 7.49 -22.59 19.93
C ARG A 78 8.83 -22.15 19.35
N GLN A 79 9.54 -23.07 18.71
CA GLN A 79 10.79 -22.74 18.01
C GLN A 79 10.50 -21.81 16.83
N TRP A 80 11.38 -20.85 16.58
CA TRP A 80 11.31 -19.90 15.47
C TRP A 80 11.45 -20.66 14.14
N THR A 81 10.33 -21.15 13.60
CA THR A 81 10.29 -21.79 12.28
C THR A 81 10.17 -20.73 11.19
N GLY A 82 10.69 -21.01 9.98
CA GLY A 82 10.59 -20.07 8.86
C GLY A 82 9.15 -19.65 8.52
N SER A 83 8.17 -20.52 8.76
CA SER A 83 6.74 -20.20 8.64
C SER A 83 6.25 -19.16 9.65
N ALA A 84 6.79 -19.17 10.88
CA ALA A 84 6.43 -18.20 11.91
C ALA A 84 6.98 -16.80 11.57
N VAL A 85 8.22 -16.74 11.07
CA VAL A 85 8.82 -15.48 10.58
C VAL A 85 8.01 -14.91 9.41
N LEU A 86 7.61 -15.76 8.46
CA LEU A 86 6.79 -15.35 7.32
C LEU A 86 5.44 -14.75 7.76
N PHE A 87 4.81 -15.39 8.75
CA PHE A 87 3.54 -14.94 9.32
C PHE A 87 3.70 -13.56 10.00
N MET A 88 4.74 -13.36 10.80
CA MET A 88 5.03 -12.07 11.41
C MET A 88 5.29 -11.00 10.35
N LEU A 89 6.15 -11.27 9.35
CA LEU A 89 6.42 -10.30 8.28
C LEU A 89 5.12 -9.89 7.57
N ASN A 90 4.31 -10.86 7.15
CA ASN A 90 3.07 -10.57 6.43
C ASN A 90 2.08 -9.72 7.24
N ARG A 91 2.14 -9.82 8.57
CA ARG A 91 1.23 -9.12 9.48
C ARG A 91 1.70 -7.70 9.83
N TYR A 92 2.98 -7.54 10.18
CA TYR A 92 3.51 -6.26 10.65
C TYR A 92 3.87 -5.30 9.52
N LEU A 93 4.32 -5.80 8.35
CA LEU A 93 4.69 -4.94 7.22
C LEU A 93 3.54 -4.02 6.75
N PRO A 94 2.32 -4.52 6.50
CA PRO A 94 1.19 -3.66 6.13
C PRO A 94 0.83 -2.65 7.23
N LEU A 95 0.93 -3.04 8.50
CA LEU A 95 0.62 -2.16 9.62
C LEU A 95 1.61 -0.98 9.66
N VAL A 96 2.91 -1.28 9.58
CA VAL A 96 3.94 -0.25 9.56
C VAL A 96 3.74 0.66 8.35
N PHE A 97 3.61 0.10 7.15
CA PHE A 97 3.38 0.90 5.93
C PHE A 97 2.19 1.85 6.08
N ALA A 98 1.10 1.35 6.65
CA ALA A 98 -0.11 2.13 6.73
C ALA A 98 -0.08 3.19 7.86
N VAL A 99 0.70 2.98 8.92
CA VAL A 99 1.03 4.01 9.92
C VAL A 99 1.89 5.11 9.28
N TYR A 100 2.92 4.75 8.51
CA TYR A 100 3.82 5.70 7.85
C TYR A 100 3.14 6.49 6.71
N GLY A 101 2.18 5.89 6.00
CA GLY A 101 1.44 6.56 4.92
C GLY A 101 0.40 7.60 5.37
N ASN A 102 0.32 7.91 6.67
CA ASN A 102 -0.67 8.84 7.20
C ASN A 102 -0.10 10.25 7.42
N PRO A 103 -0.89 11.30 7.16
CA PRO A 103 -0.48 12.70 7.36
C PRO A 103 -0.30 13.07 8.85
N PHE A 104 -0.66 12.18 9.77
CA PHE A 104 -0.41 12.36 11.20
C PHE A 104 1.07 12.10 11.58
N TYR A 105 1.80 11.35 10.74
CA TYR A 105 3.22 11.06 10.92
C TYR A 105 4.06 11.90 9.93
N SER A 106 3.86 13.22 9.92
CA SER A 106 4.75 14.14 9.21
C SER A 106 6.06 14.27 10.00
N PHE A 107 7.04 13.43 9.69
CA PHE A 107 8.36 13.50 10.28
C PHE A 107 9.29 14.31 9.37
N SER A 108 9.64 15.50 9.85
CA SER A 108 10.79 16.32 9.43
C SER A 108 10.59 17.33 8.29
N THR A 109 11.15 18.52 8.54
CA THR A 109 11.28 19.69 7.66
C THR A 109 12.70 19.78 7.07
N ASN A 110 13.39 18.65 6.94
CA ASN A 110 14.74 18.59 6.41
C ASN A 110 14.78 17.65 5.20
N LEU A 111 15.34 18.12 4.10
CA LEU A 111 15.55 17.36 2.86
C LEU A 111 16.16 15.96 3.09
N THR A 112 17.18 15.84 3.94
CA THR A 112 17.84 14.55 4.27
C THR A 112 16.92 13.57 4.99
N SER A 113 15.99 14.08 5.81
CA SER A 113 14.99 13.24 6.49
C SER A 113 13.86 12.84 5.54
N CYS A 114 13.53 13.71 4.59
CA CYS A 114 12.53 13.47 3.55
C CYS A 114 12.99 12.38 2.56
N GLU A 115 14.25 12.39 2.12
CA GLU A 115 14.81 11.29 1.33
C GLU A 115 14.81 9.96 2.11
N ALA A 116 15.24 9.98 3.38
CA ALA A 116 15.26 8.79 4.23
C ALA A 116 13.84 8.22 4.44
N GLN A 117 12.83 9.08 4.63
CA GLN A 117 11.44 8.66 4.78
C GLN A 117 10.90 8.02 3.49
N GLN A 118 11.25 8.58 2.33
CA GLN A 118 10.87 8.01 1.03
C GLN A 118 11.51 6.64 0.82
N ILE A 119 12.82 6.53 1.03
CA ILE A 119 13.54 5.24 0.93
C ILE A 119 12.90 4.20 1.86
N PHE A 120 12.57 4.59 3.09
CA PHE A 120 11.92 3.69 4.04
C PHE A 120 10.53 3.23 3.57
N SER A 121 9.73 4.14 3.03
CA SER A 121 8.39 3.82 2.49
C SER A 121 8.47 2.87 1.29
N ILE A 122 9.43 3.12 0.39
CA ILE A 122 9.72 2.27 -0.77
C ILE A 122 10.17 0.88 -0.31
N LEU A 123 11.03 0.82 0.70
CA LEU A 123 11.52 -0.43 1.26
C LEU A 123 10.36 -1.24 1.87
N LEU A 124 9.50 -0.62 2.67
CA LEU A 124 8.34 -1.28 3.27
C LEU A 124 7.36 -1.83 2.22
N GLU A 125 7.08 -1.04 1.18
CA GLU A 125 6.24 -1.47 0.06
C GLU A 125 6.87 -2.67 -0.66
N SER A 126 8.17 -2.62 -0.90
CA SER A 126 8.91 -3.70 -1.56
C SER A 126 8.93 -4.98 -0.72
N LEU A 127 9.13 -4.85 0.59
CA LEU A 127 9.17 -5.97 1.52
C LEU A 127 7.84 -6.74 1.57
N GLN A 128 6.71 -6.10 1.27
CA GLN A 128 5.39 -6.74 1.27
C GLN A 128 5.21 -7.79 0.15
N TYR A 129 5.99 -7.71 -0.93
CA TYR A 129 5.98 -8.72 -1.99
C TYR A 129 6.68 -10.02 -1.59
N LEU A 130 7.61 -9.98 -0.62
CA LEU A 130 8.32 -11.17 -0.13
C LEU A 130 7.40 -12.22 0.49
N PRO A 131 6.52 -11.89 1.47
CA PRO A 131 5.61 -12.88 2.03
C PRO A 131 4.66 -13.44 0.97
N TRP A 132 4.19 -12.62 0.03
CA TRP A 132 3.30 -13.08 -1.05
C TRP A 132 3.99 -14.08 -1.99
N ALA A 133 5.23 -13.78 -2.39
CA ALA A 133 6.04 -14.68 -3.20
C ALA A 133 6.35 -15.98 -2.46
N ALA A 134 6.72 -15.87 -1.17
CA ALA A 134 7.04 -17.03 -0.36
C ALA A 134 5.83 -17.93 -0.10
N PHE A 135 4.64 -17.39 0.17
CA PHE A 135 3.41 -18.19 0.29
C PHE A 135 3.07 -18.93 -1.01
N SER A 136 3.25 -18.26 -2.15
CA SER A 136 3.04 -18.85 -3.47
C SER A 136 4.00 -20.03 -3.71
N ALA A 137 5.28 -19.84 -3.41
CA ALA A 137 6.30 -20.88 -3.52
C ALA A 137 6.05 -22.05 -2.56
N LEU A 138 5.75 -21.78 -1.29
CA LEU A 138 5.44 -22.81 -0.27
C LEU A 138 4.24 -23.67 -0.67
N ARG A 139 3.18 -23.05 -1.20
CA ARG A 139 1.99 -23.78 -1.66
C ARG A 139 2.33 -24.73 -2.81
N THR A 140 3.14 -24.28 -3.77
CA THR A 140 3.51 -25.10 -4.93
C THR A 140 4.49 -26.21 -4.54
N TYR A 141 5.39 -25.93 -3.60
CA TYR A 141 6.28 -26.94 -3.02
C TYR A 141 5.51 -28.05 -2.31
N ALA A 142 4.47 -27.70 -1.54
CA ALA A 142 3.62 -28.67 -0.87
C ALA A 142 2.85 -29.58 -1.86
N LEU A 143 2.43 -29.04 -3.01
CA LEU A 143 1.63 -29.77 -4.00
C LEU A 143 2.47 -30.62 -4.96
N GLN A 144 3.54 -30.07 -5.53
CA GLN A 144 4.35 -30.78 -6.53
C GLN A 144 5.54 -31.52 -5.93
N LYS A 145 5.93 -31.23 -4.68
CA LYS A 145 7.13 -31.75 -4.02
C LYS A 145 8.43 -31.59 -4.84
N ASN A 146 8.38 -30.72 -5.87
CA ASN A 146 9.46 -30.48 -6.81
C ASN A 146 10.10 -29.13 -6.51
N ARG A 147 11.32 -29.18 -5.96
CA ARG A 147 12.12 -28.00 -5.57
C ARG A 147 12.29 -26.96 -6.69
N PRO A 148 12.69 -27.33 -7.94
CA PRO A 148 12.90 -26.35 -9.00
C PRO A 148 11.63 -25.60 -9.41
N CYS A 149 10.48 -26.28 -9.48
CA CYS A 149 9.21 -25.62 -9.82
C CYS A 149 8.84 -24.52 -8.81
N ALA A 150 8.99 -24.79 -7.51
CA ALA A 150 8.75 -23.80 -6.47
C ALA A 150 9.71 -22.60 -6.56
N PHE A 151 10.97 -22.86 -6.92
CA PHE A 151 11.97 -21.80 -7.13
C PHE A 151 11.63 -20.89 -8.31
N PHE A 152 11.22 -21.46 -9.46
CA PHE A 152 10.81 -20.65 -10.62
C PHE A 152 9.60 -19.76 -10.30
N ILE A 153 8.62 -20.26 -9.54
CA ILE A 153 7.45 -19.49 -9.12
C ILE A 153 7.84 -18.36 -8.18
N PHE A 154 8.76 -18.62 -7.24
CA PHE A 154 9.30 -17.59 -6.36
C PHE A 154 9.98 -16.47 -7.15
N MET A 155 10.85 -16.82 -8.11
CA MET A 155 11.52 -15.85 -9.00
C MET A 155 10.51 -15.05 -9.83
N PHE A 156 9.50 -15.70 -10.40
CA PHE A 156 8.49 -15.02 -11.21
C PHE A 156 7.61 -14.09 -10.36
N SER A 157 7.30 -14.49 -9.12
CA SER A 157 6.54 -13.66 -8.17
C SER A 157 7.35 -12.50 -7.59
N LEU A 158 8.69 -12.51 -7.72
CA LEU A 158 9.57 -11.39 -7.38
C LEU A 158 9.68 -10.34 -8.50
N SER A 159 9.25 -10.66 -9.72
CA SER A 159 9.27 -9.74 -10.86
C SER A 159 8.63 -8.36 -10.56
N PRO A 160 7.44 -8.28 -9.93
CA PRO A 160 6.83 -6.99 -9.58
C PRO A 160 7.69 -6.14 -8.65
N LEU A 161 8.44 -6.78 -7.72
CA LEU A 161 9.35 -6.08 -6.82
C LEU A 161 10.48 -5.40 -7.60
N ILE A 162 11.06 -6.11 -8.57
CA ILE A 162 12.15 -5.58 -9.40
C ILE A 162 11.67 -4.39 -10.21
N ILE A 163 10.51 -4.52 -10.87
CA ILE A 163 9.95 -3.45 -11.71
C ILE A 163 9.64 -2.21 -10.87
N ASN A 164 9.04 -2.38 -9.68
CA ASN A 164 8.72 -1.27 -8.79
C ASN A 164 9.98 -0.57 -8.26
N LEU A 165 11.02 -1.32 -7.90
CA LEU A 165 12.30 -0.72 -7.47
C LEU A 165 12.98 0.04 -8.60
N LEU A 166 12.99 -0.52 -9.82
CA LEU A 166 13.54 0.16 -10.99
C LEU A 166 12.76 1.42 -11.34
N ALA A 167 11.43 1.39 -11.28
CA ALA A 167 10.60 2.56 -11.53
C ALA A 167 10.89 3.68 -10.50
N LYS A 168 11.05 3.30 -9.23
CA LYS A 168 11.35 4.23 -8.13
C LYS A 168 12.77 4.79 -8.16
N HIS A 169 13.72 4.09 -8.79
CA HIS A 169 15.09 4.57 -8.96
C HIS A 169 15.18 5.89 -9.74
N TRP A 170 14.23 6.15 -10.64
CA TRP A 170 14.19 7.37 -11.47
C TRP A 170 13.45 8.54 -10.81
N GLN A 171 13.03 8.38 -9.56
CA GLN A 171 12.30 9.40 -8.81
C GLN A 171 13.28 10.27 -8.04
N ILE A 172 13.10 11.59 -8.18
CA ILE A 172 13.83 12.58 -7.37
C ILE A 172 12.88 13.16 -6.34
N VAL A 173 13.43 13.42 -5.16
CA VAL A 173 12.70 13.95 -4.02
C VAL A 173 13.09 15.41 -3.85
N TYR A 174 12.10 16.28 -3.71
CA TYR A 174 12.32 17.69 -3.42
C TYR A 174 11.35 18.16 -2.33
N GLU A 175 11.73 19.24 -1.64
CA GLU A 175 10.99 19.78 -0.51
C GLU A 175 10.12 20.96 -0.95
N ASP A 176 8.80 20.78 -0.91
CA ASP A 176 7.81 21.83 -1.14
C ASP A 176 7.38 22.44 0.21
N PRO A 177 7.33 23.79 0.33
CA PRO A 177 6.98 24.46 1.59
C PRO A 177 5.50 24.31 2.00
N ILE A 178 4.64 23.77 1.13
CA ILE A 178 3.19 23.64 1.35
C ILE A 178 2.80 22.17 1.53
N GLU A 179 3.27 21.30 0.63
CA GLU A 179 2.91 19.88 0.59
C GLU A 179 3.96 18.98 1.28
N GLY A 180 5.11 19.54 1.66
CA GLY A 180 6.22 18.82 2.27
C GLY A 180 7.04 18.04 1.24
N CYS A 181 7.35 16.78 1.54
CA CYS A 181 8.21 15.93 0.73
C CYS A 181 7.48 15.42 -0.53
N VAL A 182 7.81 15.95 -1.71
CA VAL A 182 7.16 15.58 -2.98
C VAL A 182 8.09 14.77 -3.88
N ILE A 183 7.51 13.77 -4.54
CA ILE A 183 8.19 12.86 -5.47
C ILE A 183 7.89 13.32 -6.89
N THR A 184 8.92 13.66 -7.67
CA THR A 184 8.77 13.91 -9.11
C THR A 184 9.59 12.93 -9.94
N ASN A 185 9.03 12.49 -11.06
CA ASN A 185 9.76 11.68 -12.02
C ASN A 185 10.73 12.58 -12.81
N THR A 186 11.92 12.07 -13.09
CA THR A 186 12.91 12.74 -13.96
C THR A 186 12.55 12.68 -15.45
N ILE A 187 11.48 11.94 -15.79
CA ILE A 187 11.03 11.74 -17.16
C ILE A 187 10.35 13.03 -17.65
N PRO A 188 10.81 13.65 -18.75
CA PRO A 188 10.14 14.82 -19.29
C PRO A 188 8.75 14.44 -19.79
N ILE A 189 7.76 15.23 -19.40
CA ILE A 189 6.31 15.14 -19.72
C ILE A 189 5.94 14.87 -21.19
N ASN A 190 6.88 14.98 -22.14
CA ASN A 190 6.67 14.67 -23.55
C ASN A 190 6.67 13.16 -23.87
N LEU A 191 7.28 12.31 -23.04
CA LEU A 191 7.37 10.85 -23.29
C LEU A 191 6.21 10.05 -22.67
N GLU A 192 5.45 10.64 -21.74
CA GLU A 192 4.36 9.95 -21.04
C GLU A 192 3.02 9.96 -21.83
N ARG A 193 2.98 10.68 -22.97
CA ARG A 193 1.79 10.86 -23.81
C ARG A 193 1.80 10.05 -25.11
N THR A 194 2.86 9.31 -25.40
CA THR A 194 2.99 8.41 -26.56
C THR A 194 2.87 6.96 -26.13
#